data_AF-A0A2S6QNT6-F1
#
_entry.id   AF-A0A2S6QNT6-F1
#
_cell.length_a   1.000
_cell.length_b   1.000
_cell.length_c   1.000
_cell.angle_alpha   90.00
_cell.angle_beta   90.00
_cell.angle_gamma   90.00
#
_symmetry.space_group_name_H-M   'P 1'
#
loop_
_entity.id
_entity.type
_entity.pdbx_description
1 polymer ?
#
loop_
_entity_poly.entity_id
_entity_poly.type
_entity_poly.pdbx_seq_one_letter_code
_entity_poly.pdbx_strand_id
1 'polypeptide(L)' 'MCGFAGVIDLNHLDVSDDLDKRMLDSLESLYNRGPDQKGIYKDDYSYLVHA' A
#
# COMPACT_ATOMS: atom_id res chain seq x y z
N MET A 1 -5.16 8.71 13.89
CA MET A 1 -5.53 7.29 14.09
C MET A 1 -5.21 6.62 12.78
N CYS A 2 -4.03 6.03 12.62
CA CYS A 2 -3.50 5.64 11.32
C CYS A 2 -4.30 4.53 10.63
N GLY A 3 -4.13 4.44 9.31
CA GLY A 3 -4.71 3.40 8.47
C GLY A 3 -3.66 2.68 7.63
N PHE A 4 -3.94 1.44 7.28
CA PHE A 4 -3.08 0.65 6.39
C PHE A 4 -3.90 -0.11 5.35
N ALA A 5 -3.31 -0.36 4.19
CA ALA A 5 -3.84 -1.21 3.14
C ALA A 5 -2.70 -2.05 2.56
N GLY A 6 -3.00 -3.25 2.08
CA GLY A 6 -1.96 -4.17 1.66
C GLY A 6 -2.47 -5.34 0.82
N VAL A 7 -1.60 -5.85 -0.04
CA VAL A 7 -1.77 -7.10 -0.77
C VAL A 7 -0.62 -8.04 -0.39
N ILE A 8 -0.95 -9.32 -0.19
CA ILE A 8 0.01 -10.39 0.09
C ILE A 8 -0.29 -11.54 -0.88
N ASP A 9 0.74 -12.00 -1.60
CA ASP A 9 0.73 -13.21 -2.42
C ASP A 9 1.86 -14.13 -1.96
N LEU A 10 1.52 -15.36 -1.58
CA LEU A 10 2.49 -16.35 -1.08
C LEU A 10 3.28 -17.05 -2.19
N ASN A 11 2.88 -16.89 -3.45
CA ASN A 11 3.52 -17.54 -4.59
C ASN A 11 4.53 -16.62 -5.29
N HIS A 12 4.19 -15.34 -5.47
CA HIS A 12 5.05 -14.23 -5.91
C HIS A 12 4.13 -13.06 -6.27
N LEU A 13 4.42 -11.85 -5.80
CA LEU A 13 3.65 -10.66 -6.12
C LEU A 13 4.31 -9.91 -7.28
N ASP A 14 3.70 -9.99 -8.48
CA ASP A 14 4.18 -9.23 -9.64
C ASP A 14 3.70 -7.77 -9.54
N VAL A 15 4.62 -6.88 -9.18
CA VAL A 15 4.28 -5.46 -9.03
C VAL A 15 4.30 -4.76 -10.38
N SER A 16 3.12 -4.77 -10.98
CA SER A 16 2.78 -4.02 -12.17
C SER A 16 2.43 -2.55 -11.88
N ASP A 17 2.46 -1.72 -12.92
CA ASP A 17 2.01 -0.32 -12.86
C ASP A 17 0.55 -0.18 -12.39
N ASP A 18 -0.31 -1.17 -12.72
CA ASP A 18 -1.70 -1.21 -12.25
C ASP A 18 -1.78 -1.42 -10.73
N LEU A 19 -1.01 -2.39 -10.21
CA LEU A 19 -0.98 -2.64 -8.77
C LEU A 19 -0.43 -1.43 -8.02
N ASP A 20 0.65 -0.82 -8.52
CA ASP A 20 1.25 0.37 -7.92
C ASP A 20 0.24 1.52 -7.83
N LYS A 21 -0.48 1.79 -8.93
CA LYS A 21 -1.54 2.80 -8.95
C LYS A 21 -2.62 2.52 -7.92
N ARG A 22 -3.12 1.28 -7.83
CA ARG A 22 -4.16 0.90 -6.87
C ARG A 22 -3.69 1.04 -5.42
N MET A 23 -2.42 0.76 -5.14
CA MET A 23 -1.84 0.93 -3.80
C MET A 23 -1.68 2.42 -3.44
N LEU A 24 -1.29 3.27 -4.39
CA LEU A 24 -1.24 4.72 -4.20
C LEU A 24 -2.64 5.34 -4.01
N ASP A 25 -3.63 4.92 -4.80
CA ASP A 25 -5.03 5.35 -4.62
C ASP A 25 -5.54 4.92 -3.23
N SER A 26 -5.17 3.71 -2.78
CA SER A 26 -5.48 3.25 -1.43
C SER A 26 -4.82 4.12 -0.37
N LEU A 27 -3.55 4.50 -0.54
CA LEU A 27 -2.84 5.40 0.37
C LEU A 27 -3.51 6.78 0.45
N GLU A 28 -4.00 7.33 -0.67
CA GLU A 28 -4.74 8.59 -0.69
C GLU A 28 -6.04 8.47 0.11
N SER A 29 -6.77 7.36 -0.02
CA SER A 29 -8.00 7.12 0.76
C SER A 29 -7.76 7.06 2.28
N LEU A 30 -6.54 6.70 2.69
CA LEU A 30 -6.14 6.62 4.10
C LEU A 30 -5.69 7.98 4.67
N TYR A 31 -5.56 9.03 3.86
CA TYR A 31 -5.08 10.35 4.30
C TYR A 31 -5.83 10.92 5.51
N ASN A 32 -7.15 10.74 5.58
CA ASN A 32 -7.97 11.21 6.69
C ASN A 32 -7.70 10.46 8.02
N ARG A 33 -6.99 9.32 7.97
CA ARG A 33 -6.63 8.50 9.14
C ARG A 33 -5.24 8.89 9.69
N GLY A 34 -4.28 9.17 8.81
CA GLY A 34 -2.96 9.68 9.18
C GLY A 34 -2.41 10.67 8.16
N PRO A 35 -2.65 11.98 8.34
CA PRO A 35 -2.19 12.99 7.39
C PRO A 35 -0.69 13.31 7.51
N ASP A 36 -0.08 12.97 8.65
CA ASP A 36 1.25 13.44 9.04
C ASP A 36 2.40 12.56 8.53
N GLN A 37 2.16 11.27 8.32
CA GLN A 37 3.16 10.32 7.86
C GLN A 37 2.60 9.38 6.79
N LYS A 38 3.43 9.03 5.82
CA LYS A 38 3.12 8.01 4.81
C LYS A 38 4.23 6.99 4.80
N GLY A 39 3.86 5.71 4.75
CA GLY A 39 4.78 4.58 4.65
C GLY A 39 4.41 3.71 3.46
N ILE A 40 5.40 3.29 2.69
CA ILE A 40 5.24 2.33 1.61
C ILE A 40 6.29 1.24 1.81
N TYR A 41 5.85 -0.01 1.77
CA TYR A 41 6.70 -1.19 1.83
C TYR A 41 6.36 -2.11 0.67
N LYS A 42 7.39 -2.64 0.01
CA LYS A 42 7.27 -3.55 -1.13
C LYS A 42 8.39 -4.59 -1.05
N ASP A 43 8.01 -5.85 -1.19
CA ASP A 43 8.93 -6.98 -1.42
C ASP A 43 8.34 -7.93 -2.48
N ASP A 44 8.95 -9.11 -2.66
CA ASP A 44 8.57 -10.07 -3.69
C ASP A 44 7.22 -10.77 -3.42
N TYR A 45 6.58 -10.52 -2.27
CA TYR A 45 5.37 -11.21 -1.81
C TYR A 45 4.30 -10.26 -1.28
N SER A 46 4.65 -9.01 -1.03
CA SER A 46 3.80 -8.06 -0.32
C SER A 46 4.00 -6.63 -0.79
N TYR A 47 2.91 -5.90 -0.81
CA TYR A 47 2.88 -4.46 -0.99
C TYR A 47 1.97 -3.90 0.09
N LEU A 48 2.52 -3.09 0.99
CA LEU A 48 1.82 -2.43 2.07
C LEU A 48 1.95 -0.90 1.96
N VAL A 49 0.86 -0.19 2.26
CA VAL A 49 0.82 1.27 2.39
C VAL A 49 0.22 1.65 3.74
N HIS A 50 0.71 2.75 4.32
CA HIS A 50 0.31 3.26 5.62
C HIS A 50 0.18 4.79 5.57
N ALA A 51 -0.87 5.32 6.20
CA ALA A 51 -1.05 6.74 6.48
C ALA A 51 -1.28 6.92 7.99
#